data_AF-A0A368F831-F1
#
_entry.id   AF-A0A368F831-F1
#
_cell.length_a   1.000
_cell.length_b   1.000
_cell.length_c   1.000
_cell.angle_alpha   90.00
_cell.angle_beta   90.00
_cell.angle_gamma   90.00
#
_symmetry.space_group_name_H-M   'P 1'
#
loop_
_entity.id
_entity.type
_entity.pdbx_description
1 polymer ?
#
loop_
_entity_poly.entity_id
_entity_poly.type
_entity_poly.pdbx_seq_one_letter_code
_entity_poly.pdbx_strand_id
1 'polypeptide(L)'
;LISFFRQFLLFRLIFVLLSKCGEHLENRKKSEKEPEEKRAALLPEEDSGSPSASVTSGVVEFGTADASREATPNSTSEDRATSKRRSTEKLLGQIVAQLVSAGALEFCRNLLESVAGYWRTAREHRTAPRAWSRDSGANSHEPAVTGISNGRSGVMDAREHYYTMITDVALRLPCQMRRILSDVTFDERWQRILCELVSYQHAPQLRRQSKKVLLAMFNGDKQKYREVRDQHMMRAHIELLKKKYAQNSSFNHQQLTEMVEIVSAIAATANQRTTLWRTICEEQLNWLLQLACRVADAVSCSVVDLLVSAIRETPGHQGENIYLADKIIAEEENRCLLMMLLVRYLIGRDESRRWLMHGLLRSTIQLASRQNQVVLLRILWNDLWPLARGLGDHGAQLADILATYASRLFSSSEMLSVCDAELEAISTTVSRCFPLLSIMHTHYIAHPFVVLGALFQYFI
;
A
#
# COMPACT_ATOMS: atom_id res chain seq x y z
N LEU A 1 -6.46 21.69 33.45
CA LEU A 1 -7.18 22.34 32.32
C LEU A 1 -6.62 23.72 31.95
N ILE A 2 -6.52 24.67 32.89
CA ILE A 2 -6.10 26.07 32.60
C ILE A 2 -4.68 26.18 32.02
N SER A 3 -3.72 25.42 32.54
CA SER A 3 -2.35 25.36 31.99
C SER A 3 -2.34 24.86 30.53
N PHE A 4 -3.08 23.79 30.25
CA PHE A 4 -3.23 23.23 28.91
C PHE A 4 -3.92 24.20 27.93
N PHE A 5 -4.93 24.94 28.40
CA PHE A 5 -5.62 25.96 27.61
C PHE A 5 -4.74 27.19 27.32
N ARG A 6 -3.90 27.60 28.28
CA ARG A 6 -2.90 28.67 28.08
C ARG A 6 -1.82 28.24 27.08
N GLN A 7 -1.32 27.01 27.19
CA GLN A 7 -0.37 26.44 26.23
C GLN A 7 -0.99 26.34 24.85
N PHE A 8 -2.24 25.89 24.75
CA PHE A 8 -2.99 25.82 23.50
C PHE A 8 -3.19 27.20 22.86
N LEU A 9 -3.60 28.22 23.63
CA LEU A 9 -3.75 29.59 23.14
C LEU A 9 -2.41 30.17 22.66
N LEU A 10 -1.32 29.89 23.40
CA LEU A 10 0.03 30.27 23.00
C LEU A 10 0.42 29.61 21.67
N PHE A 11 0.19 28.31 21.52
CA PHE A 11 0.44 27.59 20.26
C PHE A 11 -0.44 28.08 19.12
N ARG A 12 -1.69 28.46 19.39
CA ARG A 12 -2.58 29.08 18.40
C ARG A 12 -2.09 30.46 17.99
N LEU A 13 -1.60 31.26 18.93
CA LEU A 13 -1.05 32.59 18.68
C LEU A 13 0.25 32.49 17.86
N ILE A 14 1.16 31.59 18.26
CA ILE A 14 2.38 31.27 17.52
C ILE A 14 2.05 30.77 16.12
N PHE A 15 1.06 29.87 15.98
CA PHE A 15 0.61 29.40 14.68
C PHE A 15 0.06 30.54 13.81
N VAL A 16 -0.79 31.42 14.34
CA VAL A 16 -1.34 32.56 13.59
C VAL A 16 -0.22 33.52 13.14
N LEU A 17 0.76 33.77 14.01
CA LEU A 17 1.93 34.59 13.69
C LEU A 17 2.78 33.94 12.59
N LEU A 18 3.11 32.66 12.73
CA LEU A 18 3.89 31.91 11.74
C LEU A 18 3.14 31.77 10.41
N SER A 19 1.82 31.56 10.42
CA SER A 19 1.01 31.43 9.20
C SER A 19 0.91 32.77 8.47
N LYS A 20 0.64 33.88 9.19
CA LYS A 20 0.59 35.22 8.57
C LYS A 20 1.95 35.63 8.03
N CYS A 21 3.04 35.36 8.75
CA CYS A 21 4.39 35.69 8.29
C CYS A 21 4.86 34.78 7.14
N GLY A 22 4.51 33.49 7.16
CA GLY A 22 4.84 32.52 6.13
C GLY A 22 4.09 32.75 4.81
N GLU A 23 2.79 33.04 4.85
CA GLU A 23 1.99 33.38 3.66
C GLU A 23 2.48 34.67 2.99
N HIS A 24 2.92 35.65 3.78
CA HIS A 24 3.46 36.91 3.26
C HIS A 24 4.82 36.73 2.56
N LEU A 25 5.61 35.74 2.97
CA LEU A 25 6.87 35.35 2.33
C LEU A 25 6.63 34.58 1.03
N GLU A 26 5.63 33.72 0.99
CA GLU A 26 5.34 32.86 -0.16
C GLU A 26 4.62 33.61 -1.29
N ASN A 27 3.63 34.46 -0.96
CA ASN A 27 2.94 35.30 -1.94
C ASN A 27 3.91 36.29 -2.62
N ARG A 28 4.96 36.74 -1.91
CA ARG A 28 6.00 37.60 -2.48
C ARG A 28 7.14 36.84 -3.19
N LYS A 29 7.35 35.55 -2.91
CA LYS A 29 8.22 34.65 -3.72
C LYS A 29 7.57 34.28 -5.05
N LYS A 30 6.25 34.10 -5.10
CA LYS A 30 5.49 33.89 -6.35
C LYS A 30 5.46 35.14 -7.23
N SER A 31 5.29 36.32 -6.65
CA SER A 31 5.31 37.59 -7.41
C SER A 31 6.68 37.97 -7.97
N GLU A 32 7.77 37.36 -7.47
CA GLU A 32 9.13 37.54 -8.02
C GLU A 32 9.46 36.55 -9.15
N LYS A 33 8.79 35.39 -9.22
CA LYS A 33 8.93 34.44 -10.34
C LYS A 33 8.13 34.84 -11.58
N GLU A 34 6.98 35.50 -11.42
CA GLU A 34 6.16 36.01 -12.54
C GLU A 34 6.84 37.04 -13.46
N PRO A 35 7.68 37.99 -12.98
CA PRO A 35 8.35 38.94 -13.86
C PRO A 35 9.54 38.35 -14.63
N GLU A 36 10.16 37.25 -14.17
CA GLU A 36 11.22 36.55 -14.92
C GLU A 36 10.66 35.78 -16.12
N GLU A 37 9.51 35.11 -15.97
CA GLU A 37 8.85 34.37 -17.06
C GLU A 37 8.33 35.29 -18.18
N LYS A 38 7.91 36.51 -17.84
CA LYS A 38 7.48 37.52 -18.83
C LYS A 38 8.64 38.25 -19.52
N ARG A 39 9.82 38.32 -18.89
CA ARG A 39 11.04 38.90 -19.51
C ARG A 39 11.71 37.94 -20.48
N ALA A 40 11.56 36.64 -20.29
CA ALA A 40 12.09 35.62 -21.20
C ALA A 40 11.30 35.48 -22.52
N ALA A 41 10.09 36.05 -22.63
CA ALA A 41 9.22 35.92 -23.80
C ALA A 41 9.34 37.06 -24.83
N LEU A 42 10.28 37.99 -24.67
CA LEU A 42 10.43 39.17 -25.52
C LEU A 42 11.91 39.40 -25.90
N LEU A 43 12.49 38.51 -26.70
CA LEU A 43 13.63 38.84 -27.57
C LEU A 43 13.46 38.09 -28.91
N PRO A 44 13.61 38.73 -30.08
CA PRO A 44 13.51 38.07 -31.37
C PRO A 44 14.77 37.28 -31.71
N GLU A 45 14.56 36.13 -32.34
CA GLU A 45 15.55 35.34 -33.07
C GLU A 45 16.29 36.21 -34.11
N GLU A 46 17.62 36.24 -34.05
CA GLU A 46 18.44 36.48 -35.24
C GLU A 46 19.59 35.48 -35.32
N ASP A 47 19.72 34.99 -36.55
CA ASP A 47 20.50 33.89 -37.06
C ASP A 47 21.98 34.29 -37.27
N SER A 48 22.81 33.26 -37.53
CA SER A 48 24.07 33.27 -38.28
C SER A 48 25.43 33.46 -37.55
N GLY A 49 26.24 32.39 -37.65
CA GLY A 49 27.64 32.49 -38.09
C GLY A 49 28.74 32.52 -37.02
N SER A 50 29.35 31.36 -36.75
CA SER A 50 30.77 31.26 -36.34
C SER A 50 31.67 31.11 -37.59
N PRO A 51 33.03 31.15 -37.53
CA PRO A 51 33.91 31.28 -36.36
C PRO A 51 35.12 32.24 -36.49
N SER A 52 35.68 32.57 -35.31
CA SER A 52 37.10 32.74 -34.93
C SER A 52 38.12 33.43 -35.86
N ALA A 53 38.75 34.51 -35.35
CA ALA A 53 40.21 34.66 -35.32
C ALA A 53 40.71 35.76 -34.37
N SER A 54 41.79 35.40 -33.65
CA SER A 54 43.01 36.19 -33.37
C SER A 54 43.01 37.43 -32.42
N VAL A 55 43.64 37.22 -31.25
CA VAL A 55 44.97 37.77 -30.85
C VAL A 55 45.13 39.28 -30.53
N THR A 56 45.30 39.52 -29.22
CA THR A 56 46.29 40.38 -28.52
C THR A 56 46.29 41.92 -28.59
N SER A 57 46.26 42.48 -27.37
CA SER A 57 47.25 43.38 -26.76
C SER A 57 47.22 44.90 -27.03
N GLY A 58 47.38 45.65 -25.93
CA GLY A 58 47.92 47.01 -25.87
C GLY A 58 46.94 48.03 -25.29
N VAL A 59 47.12 48.58 -24.07
CA VAL A 59 48.00 49.74 -23.73
C VAL A 59 47.36 51.04 -24.28
N VAL A 60 47.13 52.17 -23.60
CA VAL A 60 47.51 52.76 -22.29
C VAL A 60 46.77 54.12 -22.16
N GLU A 61 46.47 54.57 -20.93
CA GLU A 61 46.32 55.97 -20.42
C GLU A 61 45.39 57.00 -21.15
N PHE A 62 44.95 58.16 -20.64
CA PHE A 62 45.34 59.05 -19.53
C PHE A 62 44.17 60.01 -19.18
N GLY A 63 44.13 60.51 -17.94
CA GLY A 63 43.60 61.83 -17.53
C GLY A 63 42.09 61.94 -17.23
N THR A 64 41.59 62.76 -16.30
CA THR A 64 42.19 63.71 -15.36
C THR A 64 41.07 64.19 -14.40
N ALA A 65 41.45 64.48 -13.15
CA ALA A 65 40.93 65.52 -12.25
C ALA A 65 39.41 65.63 -11.91
N ASP A 66 39.11 65.23 -10.67
CA ASP A 66 38.67 66.10 -9.56
C ASP A 66 37.39 66.97 -9.70
N ALA A 67 36.36 66.63 -8.90
CA ALA A 67 35.49 67.59 -8.22
C ALA A 67 34.52 66.86 -7.27
N SER A 68 34.68 67.13 -5.97
CA SER A 68 33.76 66.73 -4.91
C SER A 68 32.34 67.24 -5.15
N ARG A 69 31.35 66.34 -5.08
CA ARG A 69 29.95 66.66 -4.71
C ARG A 69 29.37 65.50 -3.92
N GLU A 70 28.95 65.81 -2.70
CA GLU A 70 28.15 64.95 -1.82
C GLU A 70 26.98 64.33 -2.58
N ALA A 71 26.94 62.99 -2.63
CA ALA A 71 25.77 62.23 -3.01
C ALA A 71 25.37 61.34 -1.84
N THR A 72 24.31 61.76 -1.17
CA THR A 72 23.47 60.99 -0.25
C THR A 72 23.25 59.57 -0.82
N PRO A 73 23.43 58.47 -0.05
CA PRO A 73 23.12 57.16 -0.56
C PRO A 73 21.60 57.01 -0.56
N ASN A 74 20.99 57.30 -1.70
CA ASN A 74 19.60 56.94 -1.96
C ASN A 74 19.57 55.41 -2.11
N SER A 75 19.53 54.70 -0.97
CA SER A 75 19.24 53.27 -0.96
C SER A 75 17.87 53.09 -1.61
N THR A 76 17.85 52.52 -2.80
CA THR A 76 16.62 52.24 -3.53
C THR A 76 15.70 51.42 -2.62
N SER A 77 14.41 51.74 -2.67
CA SER A 77 13.34 51.09 -1.88
C SER A 77 13.43 49.55 -1.90
N GLU A 78 13.92 48.99 -3.01
CA GLU A 78 14.13 47.57 -3.24
C GLU A 78 15.24 46.96 -2.36
N ASP A 79 16.39 47.61 -2.19
CA ASP A 79 17.49 47.12 -1.34
C ASP A 79 17.12 47.12 0.15
N ARG A 80 16.33 48.10 0.58
CA ARG A 80 15.81 48.16 1.95
C ARG A 80 14.74 47.08 2.18
N ALA A 81 13.94 46.76 1.17
CA ALA A 81 12.93 45.70 1.23
C ALA A 81 13.56 44.30 1.23
N THR A 82 14.61 44.06 0.43
CA THR A 82 15.35 42.78 0.39
C THR A 82 16.16 42.54 1.67
N SER A 83 16.76 43.58 2.25
CA SER A 83 17.46 43.51 3.54
C SER A 83 16.50 43.25 4.71
N LYS A 84 15.33 43.92 4.73
CA LYS A 84 14.28 43.66 5.73
C LYS A 84 13.71 42.25 5.61
N ARG A 85 13.57 41.72 4.38
CA ARG A 85 13.14 40.34 4.09
C ARG A 85 14.11 39.30 4.66
N ARG A 86 15.41 39.42 4.37
CA ARG A 86 16.44 38.51 4.92
C ARG A 86 16.47 38.56 6.44
N SER A 87 16.21 39.72 7.04
CA SER A 87 16.13 39.89 8.49
C SER A 87 14.91 39.19 9.09
N THR A 88 13.74 39.28 8.45
CA THR A 88 12.52 38.58 8.90
C THR A 88 12.59 37.06 8.71
N GLU A 89 13.18 36.57 7.61
CA GLU A 89 13.40 35.13 7.39
C GLU A 89 14.37 34.56 8.44
N LYS A 90 15.46 35.28 8.75
CA LYS A 90 16.40 34.89 9.82
C LYS A 90 15.73 34.85 11.20
N LEU A 91 14.92 35.87 11.53
CA LEU A 91 14.19 35.90 12.81
C LEU A 91 13.19 34.74 12.92
N LEU A 92 12.43 34.46 11.86
CA LEU A 92 11.51 33.32 11.83
C LEU A 92 12.25 31.99 11.96
N GLY A 93 13.39 31.84 11.29
CA GLY A 93 14.27 30.68 11.43
C GLY A 93 14.75 30.49 12.88
N GLN A 94 15.17 31.56 13.55
CA GLN A 94 15.57 31.53 14.97
C GLN A 94 14.40 31.14 15.88
N ILE A 95 13.20 31.70 15.67
CA ILE A 95 12.00 31.35 16.44
C ILE A 95 11.67 29.87 16.25
N VAL A 96 11.70 29.37 15.02
CA VAL A 96 11.43 27.95 14.73
C VAL A 96 12.48 27.05 15.39
N ALA A 97 13.77 27.42 15.32
CA ALA A 97 14.83 26.67 16.00
C ALA A 97 14.60 26.59 17.53
N GLN A 98 14.17 27.69 18.15
CA GLN A 98 13.82 27.73 19.57
C GLN A 98 12.57 26.91 19.90
N LEU A 99 11.57 26.89 19.01
CA LEU A 99 10.38 26.04 19.19
C LEU A 99 10.73 24.56 19.09
N VAL A 100 11.61 24.18 18.17
CA VAL A 100 12.12 22.81 18.05
C VAL A 100 12.91 22.43 19.31
N SER A 101 13.84 23.27 19.78
CA SER A 101 14.60 22.99 21.00
C SER A 101 13.73 22.93 22.26
N ALA A 102 12.60 23.65 22.28
CA ALA A 102 11.61 23.60 23.34
C ALA A 102 10.65 22.38 23.26
N GLY A 103 10.81 21.49 22.29
CA GLY A 103 10.02 20.27 22.17
C GLY A 103 8.63 20.45 21.56
N ALA A 104 8.43 21.48 20.72
CA ALA A 104 7.13 21.77 20.11
C ALA A 104 6.63 20.63 19.20
N LEU A 105 7.55 19.91 18.53
CA LEU A 105 7.19 18.79 17.66
C LEU A 105 6.70 17.60 18.48
N GLU A 106 7.40 17.25 19.56
CA GLU A 106 7.03 16.18 20.48
C GLU A 106 5.67 16.47 21.11
N PHE A 107 5.44 17.71 21.53
CA PHE A 107 4.15 18.15 22.07
C PHE A 107 3.02 17.97 21.05
N CYS A 108 3.21 18.46 19.81
CA CYS A 108 2.19 18.33 18.76
C CYS A 108 1.92 16.85 18.43
N ARG A 109 2.94 16.01 18.37
CA ARG A 109 2.80 14.57 18.11
C ARG A 109 2.01 13.88 19.21
N ASN A 110 2.40 14.08 20.47
CA ASN A 110 1.72 13.47 21.62
C ASN A 110 0.26 13.92 21.70
N LEU A 111 -0.01 15.19 21.35
CA LEU A 111 -1.37 15.72 21.25
C LEU A 111 -2.18 15.01 20.16
N LEU A 112 -1.60 14.80 18.97
CA LEU A 112 -2.26 14.04 17.89
C LEU A 112 -2.53 12.59 18.29
N GLU A 113 -1.56 11.92 18.94
CA GLU A 113 -1.73 10.54 19.45
C GLU A 113 -2.89 10.47 20.47
N SER A 114 -3.01 11.46 21.36
CA SER A 114 -4.11 11.52 22.34
C SER A 114 -5.49 11.73 21.68
N VAL A 115 -5.55 12.50 20.60
CA VAL A 115 -6.79 12.85 19.90
C VAL A 115 -7.16 11.81 18.84
N ALA A 116 -6.22 10.99 18.37
CA ALA A 116 -6.47 9.95 17.38
C ALA A 116 -7.55 8.96 17.80
N GLY A 117 -7.62 8.60 19.09
CA GLY A 117 -8.67 7.73 19.62
C GLY A 117 -10.10 8.27 19.42
N TYR A 118 -10.27 9.59 19.55
CA TYR A 118 -11.54 10.25 19.25
C TYR A 118 -11.89 10.12 17.77
N TRP A 119 -10.94 10.44 16.88
CA TRP A 119 -11.19 10.36 15.44
C TRP A 119 -11.42 8.95 14.94
N ARG A 120 -10.81 7.94 15.58
CA ARG A 120 -11.01 6.51 15.25
C ARG A 120 -12.45 6.06 15.47
N THR A 121 -13.08 6.52 16.54
CA THR A 121 -14.45 6.14 16.96
C THR A 121 -15.53 7.12 16.47
N ALA A 122 -15.15 8.33 16.04
CA ALA A 122 -16.09 9.34 15.56
C ALA A 122 -17.00 8.89 14.39
N ARG A 123 -16.65 7.81 13.66
CA ARG A 123 -17.51 7.19 12.65
C ARG A 123 -18.81 6.63 13.26
N GLU A 124 -18.72 6.01 14.43
CA GLU A 124 -19.86 5.38 15.14
C GLU A 124 -20.82 6.45 15.67
N HIS A 125 -20.29 7.57 16.18
CA HIS A 125 -21.10 8.69 16.66
C HIS A 125 -21.92 9.40 15.55
N ARG A 126 -21.53 9.28 14.28
CA ARG A 126 -22.31 9.82 13.15
C ARG A 126 -23.36 8.85 12.61
N THR A 127 -23.26 7.55 12.92
CA THR A 127 -24.13 6.50 12.38
C THR A 127 -25.04 5.85 13.42
N ALA A 128 -24.81 6.08 14.72
CA ALA A 128 -25.74 5.67 15.75
C ALA A 128 -27.12 6.33 15.54
N PRO A 129 -28.21 5.55 15.42
CA PRO A 129 -29.55 6.09 15.52
C PRO A 129 -29.64 6.82 16.86
N ARG A 130 -30.09 8.08 16.86
CA ARG A 130 -30.40 8.82 18.09
C ARG A 130 -31.64 8.24 18.77
N ALA A 131 -31.59 6.96 19.13
CA ALA A 131 -32.45 6.39 20.14
C ALA A 131 -31.62 6.40 21.43
N TRP A 132 -32.17 6.97 22.49
CA TRP A 132 -31.62 7.03 23.87
C TRP A 132 -31.04 8.38 24.32
N SER A 133 -31.60 9.48 23.83
CA SER A 133 -31.76 10.66 24.70
C SER A 133 -33.23 10.74 25.09
N ARG A 134 -33.60 10.04 26.16
CA ARG A 134 -34.91 10.19 26.80
C ARG A 134 -34.78 11.39 27.74
N ASP A 135 -35.13 12.58 27.24
CA ASP A 135 -35.41 13.71 28.12
C ASP A 135 -36.64 13.36 28.96
N SER A 136 -36.50 13.51 30.26
CA SER A 136 -37.61 13.49 31.21
C SER A 136 -38.18 14.91 31.27
N GLY A 137 -39.45 15.07 30.88
CA GLY A 137 -40.19 16.33 31.00
C GLY A 137 -41.54 16.23 30.28
N ALA A 138 -42.62 16.33 31.05
CA ALA A 138 -43.99 15.94 30.71
C ALA A 138 -44.80 16.98 29.88
N ASN A 139 -45.83 16.46 29.19
CA ASN A 139 -47.06 17.11 28.65
C ASN A 139 -46.86 18.27 27.63
N SER A 140 -47.54 18.36 26.48
CA SER A 140 -48.94 18.02 26.15
C SER A 140 -49.24 18.25 24.65
N HIS A 141 -50.21 17.50 24.10
CA HIS A 141 -51.06 17.70 22.89
C HIS A 141 -50.47 17.82 21.45
N GLU A 142 -51.02 16.95 20.58
CA GLU A 142 -50.99 16.84 19.09
C GLU A 142 -51.71 18.00 18.34
N PRO A 143 -51.81 18.06 16.97
CA PRO A 143 -51.24 17.20 15.91
C PRO A 143 -50.66 17.93 14.65
N ALA A 144 -49.99 17.14 13.81
CA ALA A 144 -49.81 17.19 12.35
C ALA A 144 -49.78 18.53 11.57
N VAL A 145 -48.59 18.91 11.07
CA VAL A 145 -48.39 19.46 9.71
C VAL A 145 -47.06 18.95 9.14
N THR A 146 -47.14 18.39 7.94
CA THR A 146 -46.06 18.09 6.99
C THR A 146 -45.08 19.26 6.85
N GLY A 147 -43.82 19.06 7.24
CA GLY A 147 -42.76 20.07 7.16
C GLY A 147 -41.51 19.52 6.48
N ILE A 148 -41.29 19.98 5.26
CA ILE A 148 -40.07 19.91 4.46
C ILE A 148 -38.81 20.02 5.34
N SER A 149 -38.02 18.95 5.47
CA SER A 149 -36.71 19.02 6.13
C SER A 149 -35.64 19.51 5.15
N ASN A 150 -35.72 20.80 4.80
CA ASN A 150 -34.58 21.51 4.25
C ASN A 150 -33.62 21.88 5.38
N GLY A 151 -32.36 21.49 5.20
CA GLY A 151 -31.15 22.08 5.77
C GLY A 151 -31.25 22.78 7.13
N ARG A 152 -30.94 22.05 8.20
CA ARG A 152 -30.22 22.64 9.33
C ARG A 152 -28.86 22.00 9.42
N SER A 153 -27.86 22.76 8.98
CA SER A 153 -26.45 22.59 9.34
C SER A 153 -26.39 22.29 10.83
N GLY A 154 -26.06 21.05 11.17
CA GLY A 154 -25.96 20.62 12.55
C GLY A 154 -24.98 21.52 13.27
N VAL A 155 -25.41 22.14 14.36
CA VAL A 155 -24.50 22.78 15.31
C VAL A 155 -23.47 21.71 15.66
N MET A 156 -22.23 21.85 15.16
CA MET A 156 -21.15 20.94 15.51
C MET A 156 -21.08 20.90 17.04
N ASP A 157 -21.03 19.71 17.62
CA ASP A 157 -20.90 19.54 19.05
C ASP A 157 -19.69 20.37 19.55
N ALA A 158 -19.81 21.08 20.66
CA ALA A 158 -18.73 21.89 21.22
C ALA A 158 -17.46 21.05 21.43
N ARG A 159 -17.65 19.76 21.73
CA ARG A 159 -16.58 18.76 21.82
C ARG A 159 -15.90 18.49 20.47
N GLU A 160 -16.67 18.32 19.38
CA GLU A 160 -16.12 18.11 18.03
C GLU A 160 -15.37 19.36 17.54
N HIS A 161 -15.88 20.56 17.86
CA HIS A 161 -15.18 21.83 17.59
C HIS A 161 -13.84 21.89 18.29
N TYR A 162 -13.80 21.53 19.58
CA TYR A 162 -12.58 21.51 20.37
C TYR A 162 -11.53 20.56 19.77
N TYR A 163 -11.91 19.31 19.48
CA TYR A 163 -10.99 18.34 18.85
C TYR A 163 -10.53 18.77 17.46
N THR A 164 -11.43 19.33 16.64
CA THR A 164 -11.09 19.86 15.32
C THR A 164 -10.05 20.98 15.43
N MET A 165 -10.27 21.93 16.34
CA MET A 165 -9.39 23.07 16.52
C MET A 165 -8.01 22.64 17.04
N ILE A 166 -7.96 21.72 18.01
CA ILE A 166 -6.69 21.19 18.53
C ILE A 166 -5.90 20.43 17.47
N THR A 167 -6.59 19.55 16.74
CA THR A 167 -5.95 18.74 15.70
C THR A 167 -5.41 19.62 14.56
N ASP A 168 -6.14 20.68 14.20
CA ASP A 168 -5.72 21.63 13.17
C ASP A 168 -4.45 22.39 13.58
N VAL A 169 -4.36 22.87 14.82
CA VAL A 169 -3.14 23.53 15.33
C VAL A 169 -1.97 22.56 15.37
N ALA A 170 -2.18 21.34 15.88
CA ALA A 170 -1.13 20.33 16.01
C ALA A 170 -0.58 19.83 14.67
N LEU A 171 -1.36 19.92 13.58
CA LEU A 171 -0.89 19.60 12.22
C LEU A 171 -0.27 20.79 11.50
N ARG A 172 -0.88 21.97 11.60
CA ARG A 172 -0.41 23.14 10.83
C ARG A 172 0.87 23.73 11.38
N LEU A 173 1.07 23.72 12.69
CA LEU A 173 2.28 24.29 13.28
C LEU A 173 3.56 23.56 12.82
N PRO A 174 3.69 22.23 12.95
CA PRO A 174 4.85 21.49 12.42
C PRO A 174 5.03 21.68 10.91
N CYS A 175 3.93 21.73 10.15
CA CYS A 175 3.97 21.99 8.72
C CYS A 175 4.62 23.35 8.40
N GLN A 176 4.22 24.41 9.12
CA GLN A 176 4.80 25.75 8.94
C GLN A 176 6.26 25.80 9.40
N MET A 177 6.59 25.13 10.50
CA MET A 177 7.97 25.04 11.00
C MET A 177 8.90 24.42 9.94
N ARG A 178 8.51 23.30 9.34
CA ARG A 178 9.26 22.63 8.25
C ARG A 178 9.40 23.49 6.99
N ARG A 179 8.41 24.34 6.69
CA ARG A 179 8.45 25.27 5.55
C ARG A 179 9.40 26.44 5.77
N ILE A 180 9.55 26.89 7.02
CA ILE A 180 10.45 27.99 7.39
C ILE A 180 11.88 27.48 7.56
N LEU A 181 12.06 26.32 8.19
CA LEU A 181 13.34 25.69 8.45
C LEU A 181 13.34 24.26 7.88
N SER A 182 14.07 24.04 6.79
CA SER A 182 14.16 22.75 6.10
C SER A 182 14.79 21.64 6.94
N ASP A 183 15.55 22.01 7.98
CA ASP A 183 16.30 21.06 8.81
C ASP A 183 15.44 20.42 9.91
N VAL A 184 14.16 20.81 10.02
CA VAL A 184 13.21 20.26 10.99
C VAL A 184 12.93 18.80 10.71
N THR A 185 13.57 17.88 11.41
CA THR A 185 13.38 16.43 11.20
C THR A 185 12.13 15.91 11.89
N PHE A 186 11.47 14.95 11.23
CA PHE A 186 10.33 14.23 11.78
C PHE A 186 10.73 12.76 11.95
N ASP A 187 10.39 12.18 13.09
CA ASP A 187 10.70 10.79 13.41
C ASP A 187 9.68 9.80 12.80
N GLU A 188 9.93 8.50 12.96
CA GLU A 188 9.02 7.45 12.49
C GLU A 188 7.64 7.49 13.16
N ARG A 189 7.56 8.04 14.38
CA ARG A 189 6.29 8.15 15.11
C ARG A 189 5.37 9.15 14.44
N TRP A 190 5.91 10.27 13.96
CA TRP A 190 5.19 11.23 13.11
C TRP A 190 4.67 10.57 11.84
N GLN A 191 5.48 9.77 11.15
CA GLN A 191 5.04 9.03 9.97
C GLN A 191 3.85 8.12 10.31
N ARG A 192 3.94 7.35 11.40
CA ARG A 192 2.89 6.41 11.82
C ARG A 192 1.56 7.10 12.10
N ILE A 193 1.56 8.15 12.92
CA ILE A 193 0.33 8.87 13.29
C ILE A 193 -0.28 9.59 12.08
N LEU A 194 0.53 10.22 11.23
CA LEU A 194 0.02 10.92 10.04
C LEU A 194 -0.60 9.95 9.03
N CYS A 195 0.03 8.79 8.80
CA CYS A 195 -0.54 7.76 7.95
C CYS A 195 -1.87 7.25 8.51
N GLU A 196 -1.98 7.05 9.82
CA GLU A 196 -3.23 6.67 10.46
C GLU A 196 -4.32 7.73 10.22
N LEU A 197 -4.02 9.01 10.48
CA LEU A 197 -4.99 10.10 10.28
C LEU A 197 -5.38 10.29 8.81
N VAL A 198 -4.48 10.01 7.86
CA VAL A 198 -4.77 10.04 6.40
C VAL A 198 -5.72 8.91 5.99
N SER A 199 -5.76 7.80 6.72
CA SER A 199 -6.63 6.65 6.44
C SER A 199 -8.10 6.92 6.80
N TYR A 200 -8.38 7.89 7.66
CA TYR A 200 -9.74 8.20 8.13
C TYR A 200 -10.60 8.86 7.05
N GLN A 201 -11.35 8.03 6.30
CA GLN A 201 -12.18 8.47 5.19
C GLN A 201 -13.36 9.36 5.63
N HIS A 202 -13.87 9.17 6.85
CA HIS A 202 -14.99 9.93 7.42
C HIS A 202 -14.61 11.37 7.83
N ALA A 203 -13.31 11.71 7.88
CA ALA A 203 -12.81 13.01 8.32
C ALA A 203 -11.97 13.70 7.22
N PRO A 204 -12.60 14.23 6.14
CA PRO A 204 -11.88 14.71 4.96
C PRO A 204 -10.95 15.91 5.24
N GLN A 205 -11.31 16.81 6.16
CA GLN A 205 -10.46 17.94 6.52
C GLN A 205 -9.20 17.50 7.27
N LEU A 206 -9.35 16.60 8.24
CA LEU A 206 -8.25 15.97 8.96
C LEU A 206 -7.28 15.27 8.00
N ARG A 207 -7.83 14.48 7.08
CA ARG A 207 -7.08 13.79 6.03
C ARG A 207 -6.29 14.76 5.15
N ARG A 208 -6.90 15.88 4.73
CA ARG A 208 -6.23 16.91 3.92
C ARG A 208 -5.06 17.56 4.66
N GLN A 209 -5.22 17.91 5.93
CA GLN A 209 -4.15 18.53 6.71
C GLN A 209 -3.02 17.53 7.00
N SER A 210 -3.35 16.31 7.41
CA SER A 210 -2.37 15.25 7.67
C SER A 210 -1.53 14.93 6.44
N LYS A 211 -2.16 14.89 5.25
CA LYS A 211 -1.45 14.76 3.96
C LYS A 211 -0.45 15.89 3.71
N LYS A 212 -0.79 17.14 4.05
CA LYS A 212 0.12 18.28 3.87
C LYS A 212 1.37 18.15 4.74
N VAL A 213 1.21 17.74 6.00
CA VAL A 213 2.34 17.50 6.90
C VAL A 213 3.22 16.37 6.36
N LEU A 214 2.61 15.24 6.00
CA LEU A 214 3.35 14.09 5.49
C LEU A 214 4.09 14.38 4.17
N LEU A 215 3.52 15.21 3.29
CA LEU A 215 4.22 15.69 2.10
C LEU A 215 5.38 16.64 2.45
N ALA A 216 5.19 17.53 3.43
CA ALA A 216 6.24 18.44 3.88
C ALA A 216 7.44 17.69 4.49
N MET A 217 7.20 16.57 5.17
CA MET A 217 8.26 15.67 5.68
C MET A 217 9.18 15.18 4.57
N PHE A 218 8.66 14.94 3.37
CA PHE A 218 9.40 14.43 2.21
C PHE A 218 9.72 15.53 1.19
N ASN A 219 9.79 16.81 1.62
CA ASN A 219 10.11 17.94 0.75
C ASN A 219 9.19 18.05 -0.48
N GLY A 220 7.94 17.59 -0.37
CA GLY A 220 6.98 17.60 -1.46
C GLY A 220 7.07 16.40 -2.41
N ASP A 221 7.91 15.40 -2.13
CA ASP A 221 8.00 14.17 -2.92
C ASP A 221 6.68 13.38 -2.84
N LYS A 222 5.94 13.44 -3.96
CA LYS A 222 4.64 12.77 -4.11
C LYS A 222 4.79 11.25 -4.18
N GLN A 223 5.91 10.74 -4.70
CA GLN A 223 6.14 9.31 -4.85
C GLN A 223 6.42 8.67 -3.50
N LYS A 224 7.37 9.23 -2.75
CA LYS A 224 7.70 8.78 -1.39
C LYS A 224 6.52 8.87 -0.43
N TYR A 225 5.73 9.95 -0.51
CA TYR A 225 4.47 10.06 0.23
C TYR A 225 3.50 8.90 -0.07
N ARG A 226 3.30 8.58 -1.36
CA ARG A 226 2.39 7.50 -1.75
C ARG A 226 2.93 6.16 -1.25
N GLU A 227 4.23 5.90 -1.37
CA GLU A 227 4.85 4.65 -0.90
C GLU A 227 4.65 4.46 0.59
N VAL A 228 4.99 5.46 1.40
CA VAL A 228 4.84 5.43 2.85
C VAL A 228 3.38 5.27 3.28
N ARG A 229 2.44 5.98 2.61
CA ARG A 229 1.00 5.86 2.87
C ARG A 229 0.51 4.46 2.55
N ASP A 230 0.81 3.95 1.36
CA ASP A 230 0.32 2.67 0.87
C ASP A 230 0.89 1.52 1.71
N GLN A 231 2.16 1.63 2.12
CA GLN A 231 2.83 0.69 3.01
C GLN A 231 2.13 0.61 4.37
N HIS A 232 1.83 1.77 4.96
CA HIS A 232 1.11 1.83 6.23
C HIS A 232 -0.30 1.25 6.09
N MET A 233 -1.03 1.59 5.03
CA MET A 233 -2.39 1.08 4.80
C MET A 233 -2.41 -0.45 4.66
N MET A 234 -1.50 -1.03 3.88
CA MET A 234 -1.39 -2.49 3.74
C MET A 234 -1.09 -3.15 5.09
N ARG A 235 -0.10 -2.65 5.85
CA ARG A 235 0.22 -3.21 7.17
C ARG A 235 -0.93 -3.07 8.16
N ALA A 236 -1.63 -1.94 8.16
CA ALA A 236 -2.80 -1.75 9.02
C ALA A 236 -3.94 -2.73 8.68
N HIS A 237 -4.17 -3.01 7.40
CA HIS A 237 -5.15 -4.01 6.97
C HIS A 237 -4.74 -5.44 7.35
N ILE A 238 -3.45 -5.79 7.23
CA ILE A 238 -2.93 -7.10 7.68
C ILE A 238 -3.11 -7.28 9.19
N GLU A 239 -2.77 -6.26 9.99
CA GLU A 239 -2.94 -6.31 11.44
C GLU A 239 -4.42 -6.37 11.85
N LEU A 240 -5.32 -5.69 11.11
CA LEU A 240 -6.76 -5.83 11.30
C LEU A 240 -7.23 -7.25 10.98
N LEU A 241 -6.72 -7.85 9.91
CA LEU A 241 -7.04 -9.22 9.51
C LEU A 241 -6.56 -10.23 10.56
N LYS A 242 -5.32 -10.08 11.06
CA LYS A 242 -4.77 -10.86 12.19
C LYS A 242 -5.64 -10.77 13.43
N LYS A 243 -6.03 -9.55 13.80
CA LYS A 243 -6.90 -9.32 14.97
C LYS A 243 -8.25 -10.03 14.79
N LYS A 244 -8.89 -9.91 13.64
CA LYS A 244 -10.16 -10.60 13.35
C LYS A 244 -10.01 -12.12 13.35
N TYR A 245 -8.89 -12.63 12.86
CA TYR A 245 -8.60 -14.06 12.88
C TYR A 245 -8.40 -14.57 14.32
N ALA A 246 -7.61 -13.87 15.13
CA ALA A 246 -7.32 -14.28 16.52
C ALA A 246 -8.52 -14.18 17.47
N GLN A 247 -9.47 -13.28 17.19
CA GLN A 247 -10.64 -13.06 18.03
C GLN A 247 -11.75 -14.10 17.87
N ASN A 248 -11.73 -14.86 16.77
CA ASN A 248 -12.84 -15.75 16.41
C ASN A 248 -12.36 -17.20 16.35
N SER A 249 -12.98 -18.08 17.14
CA SER A 249 -12.78 -19.53 17.05
C SER A 249 -13.52 -20.14 15.85
N SER A 250 -14.61 -19.51 15.42
CA SER A 250 -15.40 -19.88 14.24
C SER A 250 -15.93 -18.62 13.56
N PHE A 251 -15.96 -18.61 12.23
CA PHE A 251 -16.40 -17.46 11.45
C PHE A 251 -17.83 -17.64 10.95
N ASN A 252 -18.69 -16.66 11.23
CA ASN A 252 -19.99 -16.56 10.58
C ASN A 252 -19.86 -15.94 9.18
N HIS A 253 -20.94 -15.97 8.39
CA HIS A 253 -20.92 -15.44 7.02
C HIS A 253 -20.50 -13.97 6.96
N GLN A 254 -21.03 -13.12 7.85
CA GLN A 254 -20.69 -11.70 7.88
C GLN A 254 -19.20 -11.46 8.18
N GLN A 255 -18.63 -12.19 9.13
CA GLN A 255 -17.21 -12.11 9.48
C GLN A 255 -16.32 -12.55 8.31
N LEU A 256 -16.72 -13.59 7.56
CA LEU A 256 -16.01 -14.02 6.36
C LEU A 256 -16.08 -12.93 5.27
N THR A 257 -17.24 -12.31 5.05
CA THR A 257 -17.38 -11.19 4.10
C THR A 257 -16.47 -10.03 4.49
N GLU A 258 -16.46 -9.63 5.76
CA GLU A 258 -15.56 -8.56 6.25
C GLU A 258 -14.08 -8.91 6.04
N MET A 259 -13.68 -10.17 6.24
CA MET A 259 -12.31 -10.62 5.97
C MET A 259 -11.98 -10.53 4.47
N VAL A 260 -12.88 -10.93 3.58
CA VAL A 260 -12.71 -10.77 2.12
C VAL A 260 -12.57 -9.30 1.74
N GLU A 261 -13.37 -8.40 2.32
CA GLU A 261 -13.26 -6.96 2.07
C GLU A 261 -11.90 -6.40 2.48
N ILE A 262 -11.37 -6.84 3.63
CA ILE A 262 -10.04 -6.44 4.08
C ILE A 262 -8.96 -6.93 3.11
N VAL A 263 -9.01 -8.20 2.70
CA VAL A 263 -8.05 -8.77 1.72
C VAL A 263 -8.16 -8.05 0.38
N SER A 264 -9.37 -7.73 -0.07
CA SER A 264 -9.63 -6.99 -1.31
C SER A 264 -9.09 -5.56 -1.26
N ALA A 265 -9.16 -4.89 -0.10
CA ALA A 265 -8.55 -3.57 0.10
C ALA A 265 -7.01 -3.61 -0.01
N ILE A 266 -6.39 -4.69 0.50
CA ILE A 266 -4.95 -4.93 0.33
C ILE A 266 -4.65 -5.14 -1.16
N ALA A 267 -5.40 -6.03 -1.84
CA ALA A 267 -5.22 -6.34 -3.25
C ALA A 267 -5.35 -5.11 -4.17
N ALA A 268 -6.32 -4.24 -3.90
CA ALA A 268 -6.51 -3.00 -4.66
C ALA A 268 -5.28 -2.07 -4.59
N THR A 269 -4.62 -2.02 -3.44
CA THR A 269 -3.40 -1.24 -3.25
C THR A 269 -2.17 -1.97 -3.82
N ALA A 270 -2.11 -3.29 -3.67
CA ALA A 270 -1.04 -4.14 -4.16
C ALA A 270 -0.92 -4.09 -5.69
N ASN A 271 -2.04 -4.11 -6.40
CA ASN A 271 -2.08 -4.02 -7.86
C ASN A 271 -1.51 -2.71 -8.40
N GLN A 272 -1.59 -1.61 -7.63
CA GLN A 272 -1.02 -0.32 -8.01
C GLN A 272 0.48 -0.22 -7.64
N ARG A 273 0.95 -1.04 -6.69
CA ARG A 273 2.25 -0.95 -6.04
C ARG A 273 2.82 -2.34 -5.77
N THR A 274 3.03 -3.09 -6.84
CA THR A 274 3.44 -4.50 -6.78
C THR A 274 4.76 -4.71 -6.07
N THR A 275 5.77 -3.86 -6.31
CA THR A 275 7.08 -3.95 -5.64
C THR A 275 6.97 -3.82 -4.13
N LEU A 276 6.19 -2.84 -3.66
CA LEU A 276 5.94 -2.63 -2.23
C LEU A 276 5.16 -3.80 -1.62
N TRP A 277 4.16 -4.31 -2.35
CA TRP A 277 3.42 -5.48 -1.91
C TRP A 277 4.33 -6.70 -1.72
N ARG A 278 5.29 -6.94 -2.62
CA ARG A 278 6.23 -8.06 -2.48
C ARG A 278 7.02 -8.00 -1.19
N THR A 279 7.59 -6.84 -0.85
CA THR A 279 8.36 -6.68 0.39
C THR A 279 7.49 -6.99 1.61
N ILE A 280 6.25 -6.49 1.64
CA ILE A 280 5.32 -6.77 2.74
C ILE A 280 4.88 -8.24 2.74
N CYS A 281 4.63 -8.82 1.57
CA CYS A 281 4.25 -10.21 1.41
C CYS A 281 5.38 -11.14 1.89
N GLU A 282 6.64 -10.79 1.65
CA GLU A 282 7.80 -11.54 2.12
C GLU A 282 7.91 -11.54 3.65
N GLU A 283 7.62 -10.40 4.30
CA GLU A 283 7.53 -10.28 5.76
C GLU A 283 6.37 -11.11 6.34
N GLN A 284 5.27 -11.25 5.60
CA GLN A 284 4.01 -11.84 6.10
C GLN A 284 3.69 -13.21 5.46
N LEU A 285 4.62 -13.77 4.68
CA LEU A 285 4.38 -14.91 3.77
C LEU A 285 3.80 -16.11 4.51
N ASN A 286 4.52 -16.57 5.55
CA ASN A 286 4.15 -17.72 6.33
C ASN A 286 2.76 -17.55 6.96
N TRP A 287 2.48 -16.38 7.54
CA TRP A 287 1.17 -16.10 8.13
C TRP A 287 0.04 -16.09 7.09
N LEU A 288 0.27 -15.55 5.89
CA LEU A 288 -0.71 -15.57 4.79
C LEU A 288 -0.97 -16.99 4.29
N LEU A 289 0.07 -17.82 4.14
CA LEU A 289 -0.06 -19.23 3.78
C LEU A 289 -0.86 -20.00 4.84
N GLN A 290 -0.53 -19.80 6.12
CA GLN A 290 -1.26 -20.38 7.24
C GLN A 290 -2.73 -19.96 7.25
N LEU A 291 -3.01 -18.68 6.99
CA LEU A 291 -4.37 -18.16 6.92
C LEU A 291 -5.15 -18.85 5.81
N ALA A 292 -4.59 -18.90 4.59
CA ALA A 292 -5.22 -19.57 3.44
C ALA A 292 -5.54 -21.05 3.74
N CYS A 293 -4.65 -21.77 4.41
CA CYS A 293 -4.88 -23.17 4.79
C CYS A 293 -6.05 -23.35 5.77
N ARG A 294 -6.28 -22.40 6.69
CA ARG A 294 -7.17 -22.60 7.86
C ARG A 294 -8.54 -21.96 7.75
N VAL A 295 -8.75 -21.05 6.81
CA VAL A 295 -10.04 -20.34 6.65
C VAL A 295 -10.92 -20.97 5.58
N ALA A 296 -12.20 -20.56 5.57
CA ALA A 296 -13.17 -20.96 4.55
C ALA A 296 -12.75 -20.47 3.14
N ASP A 297 -13.26 -21.16 2.12
CA ASP A 297 -12.79 -21.01 0.73
C ASP A 297 -12.86 -19.58 0.20
N ALA A 298 -13.91 -18.81 0.51
CA ALA A 298 -14.03 -17.43 0.03
C ALA A 298 -12.85 -16.54 0.45
N VAL A 299 -12.46 -16.61 1.74
CA VAL A 299 -11.32 -15.86 2.27
C VAL A 299 -10.01 -16.47 1.77
N SER A 300 -9.90 -17.79 1.76
CA SER A 300 -8.70 -18.51 1.33
C SER A 300 -8.35 -18.19 -0.13
N CYS A 301 -9.31 -18.28 -1.06
CA CYS A 301 -9.10 -17.93 -2.47
C CYS A 301 -8.65 -16.47 -2.61
N SER A 302 -9.26 -15.55 -1.87
CA SER A 302 -8.86 -14.14 -1.88
C SER A 302 -7.41 -13.94 -1.41
N VAL A 303 -6.95 -14.70 -0.42
CA VAL A 303 -5.56 -14.67 0.06
C VAL A 303 -4.62 -15.32 -0.95
N VAL A 304 -5.02 -16.42 -1.59
CA VAL A 304 -4.23 -17.08 -2.64
C VAL A 304 -4.07 -16.16 -3.86
N ASP A 305 -5.14 -15.50 -4.32
CA ASP A 305 -5.07 -14.47 -5.37
C ASP A 305 -4.09 -13.36 -5.02
N LEU A 306 -4.13 -12.90 -3.77
CA LEU A 306 -3.21 -11.89 -3.27
C LEU A 306 -1.75 -12.38 -3.24
N LEU A 307 -1.48 -13.63 -2.84
CA LEU A 307 -0.16 -14.26 -2.92
C LEU A 307 0.32 -14.37 -4.37
N VAL A 308 -0.55 -14.81 -5.27
CA VAL A 308 -0.28 -14.89 -6.72
C VAL A 308 0.10 -13.51 -7.26
N SER A 309 -0.53 -12.42 -6.81
CA SER A 309 -0.14 -11.07 -7.24
C SER A 309 1.29 -10.66 -6.81
N ALA A 310 1.81 -11.21 -5.72
CA ALA A 310 3.21 -11.02 -5.33
C ALA A 310 4.15 -11.91 -6.17
N ILE A 311 3.74 -13.16 -6.39
CA ILE A 311 4.47 -14.21 -7.10
C ILE A 311 4.07 -14.19 -8.58
N ARG A 312 4.28 -13.07 -9.25
CA ARG A 312 4.12 -12.94 -10.70
C ARG A 312 5.26 -12.10 -11.27
N GLU A 313 5.71 -12.49 -12.46
CA GLU A 313 6.65 -11.69 -13.24
C GLU A 313 6.02 -10.32 -13.52
N THR A 314 6.61 -9.25 -12.99
CA THR A 314 6.30 -7.90 -13.48
C THR A 314 7.30 -7.51 -14.56
N PRO A 315 6.83 -7.03 -15.72
CA PRO A 315 7.70 -6.49 -16.75
C PRO A 315 8.53 -5.34 -16.16
N GLY A 316 9.85 -5.40 -16.33
CA GLY A 316 10.80 -4.38 -15.88
C GLY A 316 11.64 -4.71 -14.63
N HIS A 317 11.35 -5.80 -13.90
CA HIS A 317 12.15 -6.23 -12.72
C HIS A 317 12.64 -7.66 -12.89
N GLN A 318 13.50 -7.89 -13.88
CA GLN A 318 14.15 -9.19 -14.07
C GLN A 318 15.33 -9.29 -13.09
N GLY A 319 15.11 -9.95 -11.94
CA GLY A 319 16.17 -10.25 -10.96
C GLY A 319 15.71 -10.33 -9.51
N GLU A 320 14.77 -9.46 -9.09
CA GLU A 320 14.33 -9.40 -7.68
C GLU A 320 13.16 -10.36 -7.36
N ASN A 321 12.52 -10.94 -8.38
CA ASN A 321 11.34 -11.80 -8.21
C ASN A 321 11.66 -13.21 -7.69
N ILE A 322 12.94 -13.57 -7.56
CA ILE A 322 13.38 -14.93 -7.23
C ILE A 322 13.17 -15.24 -5.74
N TYR A 323 13.35 -14.24 -4.87
CA TYR A 323 13.44 -14.44 -3.43
C TYR A 323 12.17 -15.02 -2.79
N LEU A 324 10.99 -14.55 -3.22
CA LEU A 324 9.73 -14.99 -2.60
C LEU A 324 9.38 -16.45 -2.96
N ALA A 325 9.55 -16.83 -4.23
CA ALA A 325 9.33 -18.19 -4.69
C ALA A 325 10.33 -19.15 -4.02
N ASP A 326 11.59 -18.75 -3.92
CA ASP A 326 12.61 -19.49 -3.19
C ASP A 326 12.25 -19.63 -1.71
N LYS A 327 11.75 -18.58 -1.05
CA LYS A 327 11.35 -18.63 0.37
C LYS A 327 10.18 -19.58 0.63
N ILE A 328 9.24 -19.71 -0.30
CA ILE A 328 8.14 -20.69 -0.22
C ILE A 328 8.69 -22.12 -0.21
N ILE A 329 9.75 -22.38 -1.00
CA ILE A 329 10.30 -23.73 -1.18
C ILE A 329 11.39 -24.05 -0.16
N ALA A 330 12.21 -23.08 0.24
CA ALA A 330 13.36 -23.28 1.12
C ALA A 330 12.94 -23.62 2.56
N GLU A 331 11.88 -22.99 3.07
CA GLU A 331 11.38 -23.19 4.42
C GLU A 331 10.42 -24.40 4.48
N GLU A 332 10.68 -25.34 5.38
CA GLU A 332 9.89 -26.57 5.51
C GLU A 332 8.42 -26.33 5.82
N GLU A 333 8.14 -25.39 6.73
CA GLU A 333 6.77 -25.04 7.09
C GLU A 333 5.99 -24.50 5.87
N ASN A 334 6.62 -23.63 5.07
CA ASN A 334 6.00 -23.08 3.87
C ASN A 334 5.73 -24.18 2.83
N ARG A 335 6.63 -25.16 2.69
CA ARG A 335 6.40 -26.34 1.83
C ARG A 335 5.20 -27.15 2.29
N CYS A 336 5.07 -27.41 3.59
CA CYS A 336 3.92 -28.13 4.14
C CYS A 336 2.60 -27.37 3.87
N LEU A 337 2.60 -26.06 4.10
CA LEU A 337 1.43 -25.22 3.82
C LEU A 337 1.09 -25.17 2.33
N LEU A 338 2.09 -25.06 1.46
CA LEU A 338 1.90 -25.16 0.01
C LEU A 338 1.27 -26.51 -0.36
N MET A 339 1.80 -27.62 0.16
CA MET A 339 1.24 -28.95 -0.10
C MET A 339 -0.22 -29.08 0.37
N MET A 340 -0.57 -28.53 1.54
CA MET A 340 -1.96 -28.49 1.99
C MET A 340 -2.87 -27.73 1.02
N LEU A 341 -2.40 -26.60 0.48
CA LEU A 341 -3.14 -25.82 -0.51
C LEU A 341 -3.25 -26.54 -1.86
N LEU A 342 -2.20 -27.22 -2.31
CA LEU A 342 -2.21 -28.01 -3.54
C LEU A 342 -3.21 -29.16 -3.44
N VAL A 343 -3.18 -29.92 -2.34
CA VAL A 343 -4.17 -30.99 -2.10
C VAL A 343 -5.59 -30.44 -2.02
N ARG A 344 -5.78 -29.30 -1.33
CA ARG A 344 -7.10 -28.69 -1.15
C ARG A 344 -7.69 -28.14 -2.44
N TYR A 345 -6.88 -27.51 -3.29
CA TYR A 345 -7.36 -26.72 -4.42
C TYR A 345 -6.92 -27.24 -5.78
N LEU A 346 -5.65 -27.65 -5.99
CA LEU A 346 -5.17 -28.07 -7.31
C LEU A 346 -5.84 -29.36 -7.79
N ILE A 347 -5.95 -30.34 -6.89
CA ILE A 347 -6.65 -31.61 -7.14
C ILE A 347 -8.07 -31.62 -6.55
N GLY A 348 -8.58 -30.42 -6.22
CA GLY A 348 -9.91 -30.23 -5.64
C GLY A 348 -11.00 -30.17 -6.72
N ARG A 349 -12.27 -30.30 -6.30
CA ARG A 349 -13.43 -30.41 -7.21
C ARG A 349 -13.79 -29.14 -7.99
N ASP A 350 -13.43 -27.98 -7.48
CA ASP A 350 -13.81 -26.69 -8.07
C ASP A 350 -12.78 -26.24 -9.11
N GLU A 351 -13.17 -26.22 -10.38
CA GLU A 351 -12.30 -25.87 -11.51
C GLU A 351 -11.68 -24.47 -11.38
N SER A 352 -12.44 -23.48 -10.91
CA SER A 352 -11.95 -22.10 -10.77
C SER A 352 -10.80 -22.04 -9.76
N ARG A 353 -10.92 -22.80 -8.67
CA ARG A 353 -9.89 -22.90 -7.62
C ARG A 353 -8.70 -23.72 -8.07
N ARG A 354 -8.93 -24.75 -8.89
CA ARG A 354 -7.85 -25.50 -9.54
C ARG A 354 -6.99 -24.56 -10.37
N TRP A 355 -7.58 -23.75 -11.25
CA TRP A 355 -6.85 -22.78 -12.08
C TRP A 355 -6.10 -21.72 -11.26
N LEU A 356 -6.71 -21.23 -10.18
CA LEU A 356 -6.03 -20.31 -9.27
C LEU A 356 -4.77 -20.95 -8.66
N MET A 357 -4.91 -22.18 -8.17
CA MET A 357 -3.79 -22.91 -7.56
C MET A 357 -2.73 -23.31 -8.59
N HIS A 358 -3.14 -23.71 -9.79
CA HIS A 358 -2.24 -23.95 -10.92
C HIS A 358 -1.45 -22.68 -11.25
N GLY A 359 -2.10 -21.51 -11.26
CA GLY A 359 -1.43 -20.21 -11.44
C GLY A 359 -0.37 -19.95 -10.37
N LEU A 360 -0.70 -20.15 -9.09
CA LEU A 360 0.26 -20.03 -7.98
C LEU A 360 1.45 -20.98 -8.16
N LEU A 361 1.17 -22.26 -8.41
CA LEU A 361 2.21 -23.28 -8.52
C LEU A 361 3.13 -23.01 -9.72
N ARG A 362 2.55 -22.69 -10.88
CA ARG A 362 3.30 -22.37 -12.09
C ARG A 362 4.21 -21.16 -11.87
N SER A 363 3.69 -20.07 -11.33
CA SER A 363 4.51 -18.88 -11.08
C SER A 363 5.59 -19.12 -10.04
N THR A 364 5.31 -19.94 -9.01
CA THR A 364 6.31 -20.34 -8.01
C THR A 364 7.45 -21.15 -8.66
N ILE A 365 7.14 -22.12 -9.53
CA ILE A 365 8.17 -22.87 -10.27
C ILE A 365 8.96 -21.94 -11.19
N GLN A 366 8.30 -21.10 -11.97
CA GLN A 366 8.98 -20.22 -12.94
C GLN A 366 9.95 -19.25 -12.29
N LEU A 367 9.58 -18.69 -11.13
CA LEU A 367 10.36 -17.68 -10.44
C LEU A 367 11.40 -18.25 -9.45
N ALA A 368 11.25 -19.49 -9.02
CA ALA A 368 12.22 -20.12 -8.12
C ALA A 368 13.59 -20.30 -8.79
N SER A 369 14.64 -20.29 -7.99
CA SER A 369 15.99 -20.69 -8.41
C SER A 369 15.99 -22.12 -8.93
N ARG A 370 16.96 -22.43 -9.81
CA ARG A 370 17.09 -23.75 -10.44
C ARG A 370 17.11 -24.90 -9.41
N GLN A 371 17.76 -24.69 -8.27
CA GLN A 371 17.80 -25.69 -7.20
C GLN A 371 16.43 -25.93 -6.59
N ASN A 372 15.71 -24.87 -6.25
CA ASN A 372 14.37 -24.96 -5.66
C ASN A 372 13.32 -25.44 -6.65
N GLN A 373 13.47 -25.14 -7.95
CA GLN A 373 12.65 -25.73 -9.02
C GLN A 373 12.72 -27.27 -9.00
N VAL A 374 13.93 -27.83 -8.92
CA VAL A 374 14.12 -29.29 -8.85
C VAL A 374 13.55 -29.86 -7.56
N VAL A 375 13.77 -29.21 -6.42
CA VAL A 375 13.21 -29.63 -5.12
C VAL A 375 11.69 -29.68 -5.17
N LEU A 376 11.05 -28.60 -5.62
CA LEU A 376 9.60 -28.53 -5.73
C LEU A 376 9.06 -29.58 -6.70
N LEU A 377 9.69 -29.76 -7.86
CA LEU A 377 9.27 -30.78 -8.82
C LEU A 377 9.36 -32.20 -8.25
N ARG A 378 10.41 -32.52 -7.48
CA ARG A 378 10.53 -33.82 -6.78
C ARG A 378 9.42 -34.02 -5.75
N ILE A 379 9.05 -32.97 -5.00
CA ILE A 379 7.92 -33.03 -4.05
C ILE A 379 6.60 -33.28 -4.80
N LEU A 380 6.35 -32.55 -5.89
CA LEU A 380 5.16 -32.77 -6.71
C LEU A 380 5.10 -34.19 -7.26
N TRP A 381 6.23 -34.75 -7.70
CA TRP A 381 6.31 -36.11 -8.23
C TRP A 381 6.15 -37.19 -7.17
N ASN A 382 6.88 -37.09 -6.06
CA ASN A 382 6.94 -38.14 -5.05
C ASN A 382 5.74 -38.11 -4.09
N ASP A 383 5.24 -36.92 -3.76
CA ASP A 383 4.27 -36.74 -2.67
C ASP A 383 2.88 -36.41 -3.19
N LEU A 384 2.75 -35.54 -4.20
CA LEU A 384 1.45 -35.08 -4.69
C LEU A 384 0.88 -35.95 -5.81
N TRP A 385 1.70 -36.31 -6.81
CA TRP A 385 1.26 -37.08 -7.97
C TRP A 385 0.59 -38.42 -7.60
N PRO A 386 1.10 -39.21 -6.63
CA PRO A 386 0.42 -40.44 -6.21
C PRO A 386 -1.00 -40.22 -5.69
N LEU A 387 -1.30 -39.05 -5.12
CA LEU A 387 -2.63 -38.69 -4.67
C LEU A 387 -3.56 -38.27 -5.83
N ALA A 388 -2.97 -37.74 -6.91
CA ALA A 388 -3.68 -37.28 -8.09
C ALA A 388 -3.98 -38.39 -9.10
N ARG A 389 -3.21 -39.49 -9.07
CA ARG A 389 -3.37 -40.62 -9.99
C ARG A 389 -4.79 -41.19 -9.90
N GLY A 390 -5.49 -41.23 -11.03
CA GLY A 390 -6.85 -41.77 -11.13
C GLY A 390 -7.95 -40.83 -10.64
N LEU A 391 -7.65 -39.55 -10.37
CA LEU A 391 -8.68 -38.53 -10.10
C LEU A 391 -9.28 -37.91 -11.38
N GLY A 392 -8.88 -38.40 -12.56
CA GLY A 392 -9.29 -37.90 -13.87
C GLY A 392 -8.97 -36.41 -14.05
N ASP A 393 -9.98 -35.64 -14.47
CA ASP A 393 -9.91 -34.21 -14.75
C ASP A 393 -9.33 -33.36 -13.59
N HIS A 394 -9.48 -33.81 -12.34
CA HIS A 394 -8.89 -33.16 -11.17
C HIS A 394 -7.35 -33.24 -11.14
N GLY A 395 -6.77 -34.33 -11.66
CA GLY A 395 -5.32 -34.53 -11.72
C GLY A 395 -4.66 -33.89 -12.95
N ALA A 396 -5.46 -33.55 -13.97
CA ALA A 396 -4.97 -33.08 -15.27
C ALA A 396 -4.07 -31.84 -15.19
N GLN A 397 -4.40 -30.87 -14.33
CA GLN A 397 -3.60 -29.65 -14.18
C GLN A 397 -2.23 -29.91 -13.52
N LEU A 398 -2.15 -30.89 -12.60
CA LEU A 398 -0.88 -31.31 -12.04
C LEU A 398 -0.04 -32.08 -13.07
N ALA A 399 -0.69 -32.96 -13.85
CA ALA A 399 -0.04 -33.67 -14.94
C ALA A 399 0.56 -32.71 -15.98
N ASP A 400 -0.16 -31.65 -16.36
CA ASP A 400 0.32 -30.62 -17.27
C ASP A 400 1.59 -29.93 -16.75
N ILE A 401 1.60 -29.53 -15.47
CA ILE A 401 2.78 -28.93 -14.83
C ILE A 401 3.94 -29.92 -14.83
N LEU A 402 3.73 -31.16 -14.38
CA LEU A 402 4.78 -32.17 -14.35
C LEU A 402 5.36 -32.43 -15.73
N ALA A 403 4.51 -32.65 -16.74
CA ALA A 403 4.94 -32.85 -18.13
C ALA A 403 5.72 -31.66 -18.68
N THR A 404 5.28 -30.45 -18.34
CA THR A 404 5.90 -29.19 -18.78
C THR A 404 7.29 -28.97 -18.20
N TYR A 405 7.54 -29.36 -16.94
CA TYR A 405 8.80 -29.04 -16.25
C TYR A 405 9.74 -30.24 -16.06
N ALA A 406 9.24 -31.49 -16.03
CA ALA A 406 10.06 -32.67 -15.75
C ALA A 406 11.24 -32.82 -16.70
N SER A 407 10.99 -32.81 -18.01
CA SER A 407 12.04 -32.93 -19.03
C SER A 407 13.09 -31.80 -18.98
N ARG A 408 12.73 -30.64 -18.43
CA ARG A 408 13.60 -29.47 -18.31
C ARG A 408 14.40 -29.45 -17.02
N LEU A 409 13.91 -30.08 -15.95
CA LEU A 409 14.47 -29.97 -14.60
C LEU A 409 15.16 -31.25 -14.13
N PHE A 410 14.65 -32.42 -14.51
CA PHE A 410 15.22 -33.70 -14.15
C PHE A 410 16.37 -34.11 -15.07
N SER A 411 17.30 -34.87 -14.52
CA SER A 411 18.34 -35.55 -15.29
C SER A 411 17.74 -36.67 -16.14
N SER A 412 18.49 -37.14 -17.15
CA SER A 412 18.03 -38.26 -17.99
C SER A 412 17.75 -39.54 -17.19
N SER A 413 18.53 -39.82 -16.13
CA SER A 413 18.29 -40.96 -15.25
C SER A 413 17.02 -40.82 -14.41
N GLU A 414 16.75 -39.63 -13.88
CA GLU A 414 15.51 -39.36 -13.16
C GLU A 414 14.30 -39.45 -14.09
N MET A 415 14.41 -38.94 -15.31
CA MET A 415 13.35 -39.06 -16.32
C MET A 415 13.05 -40.51 -16.69
N LEU A 416 14.06 -41.37 -16.81
CA LEU A 416 13.84 -42.80 -17.02
C LEU A 416 13.10 -43.43 -15.84
N SER A 417 13.53 -43.14 -14.60
CA SER A 417 12.85 -43.63 -13.39
C SER A 417 11.40 -43.16 -13.29
N VAL A 418 11.12 -41.91 -13.69
CA VAL A 418 9.77 -41.34 -13.78
C VAL A 418 8.92 -42.13 -14.77
N CYS A 419 9.43 -42.39 -15.97
CA CYS A 419 8.74 -43.16 -17.00
C CYS A 419 8.47 -44.61 -16.57
N ASP A 420 9.48 -45.28 -16.00
CA ASP A 420 9.37 -46.66 -15.53
C ASP A 420 8.31 -46.79 -14.43
N ALA A 421 8.31 -45.88 -13.46
CA ALA A 421 7.32 -45.85 -12.39
C ALA A 421 5.88 -45.63 -12.90
N GLU A 422 5.68 -44.78 -13.90
CA GLU A 422 4.34 -44.59 -14.49
C GLU A 422 3.90 -45.77 -15.34
N LEU A 423 4.82 -46.39 -16.10
CA LEU A 423 4.52 -47.59 -16.86
C LEU A 423 4.09 -48.72 -15.94
N GLU A 424 4.76 -48.89 -14.79
CA GLU A 424 4.39 -49.87 -13.78
C GLU A 424 3.02 -49.55 -13.16
N ALA A 425 2.75 -48.28 -12.82
CA ALA A 425 1.47 -47.85 -12.28
C ALA A 425 0.30 -48.05 -13.26
N ILE A 426 0.51 -47.71 -14.54
CA ILE A 426 -0.46 -47.93 -15.62
C ILE A 426 -0.70 -49.42 -15.82
N SER A 427 0.36 -50.22 -15.91
CA SER A 427 0.28 -51.68 -16.06
C SER A 427 -0.54 -52.30 -14.91
N THR A 428 -0.24 -51.90 -13.67
CA THR A 428 -0.99 -52.33 -12.48
C THR A 428 -2.47 -51.96 -12.56
N THR A 429 -2.78 -50.75 -13.04
CA THR A 429 -4.16 -50.28 -13.20
C THR A 429 -4.90 -51.07 -14.28
N VAL A 430 -4.27 -51.28 -15.43
CA VAL A 430 -4.82 -52.10 -16.54
C VAL A 430 -5.09 -53.53 -16.08
N SER A 431 -4.16 -54.15 -15.36
CA SER A 431 -4.34 -55.50 -14.80
C SER A 431 -5.52 -55.59 -13.82
N ARG A 432 -5.81 -54.53 -13.05
CA ARG A 432 -6.98 -54.48 -12.16
C ARG A 432 -8.30 -54.30 -12.90
N CYS A 433 -8.29 -53.54 -13.99
CA CYS A 433 -9.49 -53.29 -14.79
C CYS A 433 -9.86 -54.47 -15.71
N PHE A 434 -8.89 -55.26 -16.17
CA PHE A 434 -9.12 -56.36 -17.11
C PHE A 434 -10.13 -57.43 -16.61
N PRO A 435 -10.09 -57.91 -15.34
CA PRO A 435 -11.10 -58.81 -14.81
C PRO A 435 -12.50 -58.18 -14.73
N LEU A 436 -12.59 -56.89 -14.40
CA LEU A 436 -13.86 -56.16 -14.32
C LEU A 436 -14.53 -56.04 -15.70
N LEU A 437 -13.73 -55.78 -16.74
CA LEU A 437 -14.18 -55.79 -18.13
C LEU A 437 -14.70 -57.18 -18.55
N SER A 438 -14.01 -58.24 -18.15
CA SER A 438 -14.41 -59.63 -18.43
C SER A 438 -15.73 -60.01 -17.74
N ILE A 439 -15.92 -59.57 -16.48
CA ILE A 439 -17.16 -59.77 -15.71
C ILE A 439 -18.32 -58.95 -16.30
N MET A 440 -18.07 -57.69 -16.69
CA MET A 440 -19.08 -56.87 -17.34
C MET A 440 -19.53 -57.46 -18.68
N HIS A 441 -18.59 -57.97 -19.49
CA HIS A 441 -18.90 -58.63 -20.76
C HIS A 441 -19.69 -59.95 -20.58
N THR A 442 -19.54 -60.63 -19.44
CA THR A 442 -20.27 -61.88 -19.15
C THR A 442 -21.63 -61.68 -18.51
N HIS A 443 -21.85 -60.59 -17.75
CA HIS A 443 -23.11 -60.33 -17.04
C HIS A 443 -24.00 -59.23 -17.64
N TYR A 444 -23.48 -58.33 -18.46
CA TYR A 444 -24.26 -57.28 -19.12
C TYR A 444 -23.87 -57.20 -20.60
N ILE A 445 -24.83 -57.44 -21.49
CA ILE A 445 -24.75 -56.92 -22.87
C ILE A 445 -24.98 -55.39 -22.78
N ALA A 446 -24.02 -54.68 -22.20
CA ALA A 446 -24.01 -53.22 -22.16
C ALA A 446 -23.13 -52.73 -23.32
N HIS A 447 -23.69 -51.85 -24.14
CA HIS A 447 -23.07 -51.28 -25.33
C HIS A 447 -21.59 -50.91 -25.08
N PRO A 448 -20.64 -51.39 -25.91
CA PRO A 448 -19.20 -51.17 -25.70
C PRO A 448 -18.79 -49.69 -25.56
N PHE A 449 -19.61 -48.76 -26.05
CA PHE A 449 -19.41 -47.32 -25.94
C PHE A 449 -19.56 -46.75 -24.53
N VAL A 450 -20.40 -47.35 -23.66
CA VAL A 450 -20.60 -46.85 -22.28
C VAL A 450 -19.41 -47.24 -21.40
N VAL A 451 -18.86 -48.43 -21.62
CA VAL A 451 -17.69 -48.95 -20.89
C VAL A 451 -16.41 -48.24 -21.34
N LEU A 452 -16.24 -47.98 -22.64
CA LEU A 452 -15.16 -47.12 -23.12
C LEU A 452 -15.29 -45.69 -22.59
N GLY A 453 -16.49 -45.12 -22.53
CA GLY A 453 -16.71 -43.79 -21.97
C GLY A 453 -16.30 -43.68 -20.50
N ALA A 454 -16.65 -44.67 -19.68
CA ALA A 454 -16.24 -44.72 -18.27
C ALA A 454 -14.72 -44.89 -18.09
N LEU A 455 -14.06 -45.67 -18.95
CA LEU A 455 -12.60 -45.82 -18.93
C LEU A 455 -11.89 -44.56 -19.44
N PHE A 456 -12.42 -43.91 -20.48
CA PHE A 456 -11.87 -42.66 -21.01
C PHE A 456 -11.95 -41.53 -19.98
N GLN A 457 -12.99 -41.52 -19.16
CA GLN A 457 -13.19 -40.56 -18.08
C GLN A 457 -12.42 -40.90 -16.78
N TYR A 458 -11.80 -42.09 -16.72
CA TYR A 458 -10.92 -42.51 -15.62
C TYR A 458 -9.43 -42.35 -15.98
N PHE A 459 -9.11 -42.37 -17.28
CA PHE A 459 -7.76 -42.21 -17.82
C PHE A 459 -7.42 -40.78 -18.27
N ILE A 460 -8.41 -39.92 -18.50
CA ILE A 460 -8.27 -38.46 -18.68
C ILE A 460 -8.71 -37.77 -17.41
#